data_AF-A0A7X3MMK5-F1
#
_entry.id   AF-A0A7X3MMK5-F1
#
_cell.length_a   1.000
_cell.length_b   1.000
_cell.length_c   1.000
_cell.angle_alpha   90.00
_cell.angle_beta   90.00
_cell.angle_gamma   90.00
#
_symmetry.space_group_name_H-M   'P 1'
#
loop_
_entity.id
_entity.type
_entity.pdbx_description
1 polymer ?
#
loop_
_entity_poly.entity_id
_entity_poly.type
_entity_poly.pdbx_seq_one_letter_code
_entity_poly.pdbx_strand_id
1 'polypeptide(L)'
;MEIGFYTNNYVNTYNNKSVKNKKSFDGLDILGPEAPNEVKEAWNKAEKECGINGYGYGVNSGGKLTCLTSLFAMSLESAYNGGGRDILGTTVHSAKTAVQKALDRLGIPQDSKEKKEKFFYESFLRYLN
;
A
#
# COMPACT_ATOMS: atom_id res chain seq x y z
N MET A 1 -40.57 38.32 18.05
CA MET A 1 -39.18 38.58 17.62
C MET A 1 -38.87 37.57 16.54
N GLU A 2 -38.86 38.00 15.29
CA GLU A 2 -38.53 37.12 14.16
C GLU A 2 -37.01 36.96 14.08
N ILE A 3 -36.54 35.73 13.82
CA ILE A 3 -35.11 35.43 13.67
C ILE A 3 -34.90 35.04 12.21
N GLY A 4 -34.34 35.96 11.43
CA GLY A 4 -34.18 35.81 9.99
C GLY A 4 -33.19 34.69 9.61
N PHE A 5 -33.57 33.89 8.62
CA PHE A 5 -32.71 32.85 8.06
C PHE A 5 -31.61 33.47 7.17
N TYR A 6 -30.44 33.71 7.75
CA TYR A 6 -29.24 34.04 6.98
C TYR A 6 -28.81 32.83 6.13
N THR A 7 -29.08 32.88 4.83
CA THR A 7 -28.70 31.84 3.87
C THR A 7 -27.19 31.81 3.66
N ASN A 8 -26.51 30.98 4.45
CA ASN A 8 -25.06 30.91 4.44
C ASN A 8 -24.54 30.24 3.15
N ASN A 9 -23.94 31.03 2.25
CA ASN A 9 -23.46 30.61 0.91
C ASN A 9 -22.32 29.57 0.90
N TYR A 10 -21.90 29.07 2.07
CA TYR A 10 -20.86 28.04 2.23
C TYR A 10 -21.11 26.73 1.47
N VAL A 11 -22.36 26.41 1.12
CA VAL A 11 -22.72 25.15 0.44
C VAL A 11 -22.03 25.00 -0.93
N ASN A 12 -21.79 26.11 -1.66
CA ASN A 12 -21.38 26.03 -3.07
C ASN A 12 -19.88 25.76 -3.29
N THR A 13 -19.05 25.76 -2.24
CA THR A 13 -17.62 25.40 -2.31
C THR A 13 -17.42 23.87 -2.36
N TYR A 14 -18.27 23.10 -1.69
CA TYR A 14 -18.07 21.66 -1.53
C TYR A 14 -18.32 20.83 -2.82
N ASN A 15 -19.09 21.37 -3.77
CA ASN A 15 -19.59 20.65 -4.94
C ASN A 15 -18.70 20.72 -6.20
N ASN A 16 -17.58 21.47 -6.21
CA ASN A 16 -16.87 21.78 -7.48
C ASN A 16 -15.39 21.34 -7.55
N LYS A 17 -14.85 20.59 -6.57
CA LYS A 17 -13.45 20.07 -6.63
C LYS A 17 -13.20 18.65 -6.10
N SER A 18 -14.20 17.97 -5.54
CA SER A 18 -14.02 16.72 -4.77
C SER A 18 -14.20 15.41 -5.55
N VAL A 19 -14.79 15.44 -6.75
CA VAL A 19 -15.15 14.22 -7.53
C VAL A 19 -13.94 13.50 -8.17
N LYS A 20 -12.74 14.11 -8.16
CA LYS A 20 -11.52 13.55 -8.78
C LYS A 20 -10.26 13.63 -7.91
N ASN A 21 -10.34 13.32 -6.60
CA ASN A 21 -9.14 12.90 -5.88
C ASN A 21 -9.44 12.02 -4.64
N LYS A 22 -9.92 10.80 -4.89
CA LYS A 22 -9.94 9.75 -3.86
C LYS A 22 -8.51 9.26 -3.67
N LYS A 23 -7.79 9.76 -2.64
CA LYS A 23 -6.38 9.41 -2.37
C LYS A 23 -6.24 7.89 -2.40
N SER A 24 -5.54 7.36 -3.40
CA SER A 24 -5.24 5.93 -3.45
C SER A 24 -4.33 5.60 -2.28
N PHE A 25 -4.63 4.52 -1.56
CA PHE A 25 -3.70 4.00 -0.56
C PHE A 25 -2.55 3.31 -1.29
N ASP A 26 -1.43 4.03 -1.40
CA ASP A 26 -0.16 3.49 -1.85
C ASP A 26 0.41 2.58 -0.75
N GLY A 27 0.97 1.44 -1.14
CA GLY A 27 1.67 0.55 -0.21
C GLY A 27 2.95 1.19 0.34
N LEU A 28 3.63 2.03 -0.44
CA LEU A 28 4.86 2.73 -0.05
C LEU A 28 4.61 3.79 1.05
N ASP A 29 3.45 4.48 1.04
CA ASP A 29 3.03 5.46 2.06
C ASP A 29 2.96 4.83 3.48
N ILE A 30 2.83 3.49 3.57
CA ILE A 30 2.76 2.73 4.83
C ILE A 30 4.00 1.86 5.08
N LEU A 31 4.43 1.09 4.08
CA LEU A 31 5.43 0.02 4.21
C LEU A 31 6.87 0.47 4.00
N GLY A 32 7.07 1.63 3.34
CA GLY A 32 8.37 2.19 3.02
C GLY A 32 8.38 3.71 2.79
N PRO A 33 7.77 4.56 3.65
CA PRO A 33 7.87 6.00 3.52
C PRO A 33 9.33 6.48 3.46
N GLU A 34 10.24 5.86 4.21
CA GLU A 34 11.67 6.19 4.23
C GLU A 34 12.50 5.40 3.20
N ALA A 35 11.87 4.52 2.40
CA ALA A 35 12.60 3.71 1.42
C ALA A 35 13.28 4.56 0.33
N PRO A 36 14.48 4.18 -0.15
CA PRO A 36 15.21 4.92 -1.17
C PRO A 36 14.54 4.82 -2.55
N ASN A 37 14.89 5.73 -3.46
CA ASN A 37 14.26 5.83 -4.79
C ASN A 37 14.33 4.52 -5.58
N GLU A 38 15.45 3.79 -5.51
CA GLU A 38 15.63 2.48 -6.15
C GLU A 38 14.56 1.46 -5.70
N VAL A 39 14.24 1.43 -4.40
CA VAL A 39 13.22 0.54 -3.82
C VAL A 39 11.82 0.97 -4.28
N LYS A 40 11.55 2.28 -4.29
CA LYS A 40 10.27 2.84 -4.76
C LYS A 40 10.07 2.63 -6.27
N GLU A 41 11.13 2.70 -7.07
CA GLU A 41 11.11 2.37 -8.49
C GLU A 41 10.90 0.87 -8.75
N ALA A 42 11.61 0.00 -8.03
CA ALA A 42 11.49 -1.45 -8.17
C ALA A 42 10.08 -1.95 -7.80
N TRP A 43 9.49 -1.33 -6.77
CA TRP A 43 8.08 -1.52 -6.39
C TRP A 43 7.14 -1.16 -7.55
N ASN A 44 7.21 0.07 -8.06
CA ASN A 44 6.37 0.55 -9.16
C ASN A 44 6.54 -0.26 -10.46
N LYS A 45 7.74 -0.84 -10.70
CA LYS A 45 8.00 -1.74 -11.83
C LYS A 45 7.30 -3.10 -11.61
N ALA A 46 7.43 -3.70 -10.43
CA ALA A 46 6.76 -4.95 -10.08
C ALA A 46 5.23 -4.81 -10.03
N GLU A 47 4.70 -3.69 -9.53
CA GLU A 47 3.28 -3.33 -9.60
C GLU A 47 2.73 -3.43 -11.02
N LYS A 48 3.38 -2.70 -11.93
CA LYS A 48 2.99 -2.58 -13.34
C LYS A 48 3.07 -3.92 -14.08
N GLU A 49 4.07 -4.74 -13.78
CA GLU A 49 4.19 -6.09 -14.36
C GLU A 49 3.11 -7.04 -13.83
N CYS A 50 2.83 -7.01 -12.52
CA CYS A 50 1.84 -7.88 -11.88
C CYS A 50 0.38 -7.44 -12.13
N GLY A 51 0.18 -6.23 -12.68
CA GLY A 51 -1.14 -5.62 -12.84
C GLY A 51 -1.80 -5.28 -11.50
N ILE A 52 -1.02 -4.90 -10.47
CA ILE A 52 -1.50 -4.59 -9.13
C ILE A 52 -1.05 -3.20 -8.66
N ASN A 53 -1.82 -2.61 -7.75
CA ASN A 53 -1.59 -1.30 -7.16
C ASN A 53 -0.91 -1.38 -5.78
N GLY A 54 0.17 -2.19 -5.67
CA GLY A 54 1.18 -2.18 -4.60
C GLY A 54 0.71 -2.80 -3.28
N TYR A 55 -0.44 -2.34 -2.83
CA TYR A 55 -1.30 -3.03 -1.90
C TYR A 55 -1.81 -4.35 -2.53
N GLY A 56 -1.00 -5.41 -2.44
CA GLY A 56 -1.26 -6.71 -3.07
C GLY A 56 -2.66 -7.22 -2.79
N TYR A 57 -3.45 -7.41 -3.86
CA TYR A 57 -4.84 -7.90 -3.83
C TYR A 57 -5.80 -7.14 -2.89
N GLY A 58 -5.38 -5.97 -2.43
CA GLY A 58 -5.90 -5.39 -1.21
C GLY A 58 -6.91 -4.29 -1.41
N VAL A 59 -7.03 -3.63 -2.57
CA VAL A 59 -7.93 -2.47 -2.69
C VAL A 59 -8.85 -2.60 -3.89
N ASN A 60 -10.15 -2.83 -3.62
CA ASN A 60 -11.16 -2.78 -4.68
C ASN A 60 -11.42 -1.34 -5.15
N SER A 61 -12.14 -1.15 -6.26
CA SER A 61 -12.50 0.18 -6.81
C SER A 61 -13.26 1.09 -5.82
N GLY A 62 -13.83 0.51 -4.75
CA GLY A 62 -14.44 1.21 -3.63
C GLY A 62 -13.46 1.74 -2.58
N GLY A 63 -12.16 1.44 -2.68
CA GLY A 63 -11.15 1.82 -1.70
C GLY A 63 -11.14 0.95 -0.43
N LYS A 64 -11.71 -0.27 -0.48
CA LYS A 64 -11.83 -1.16 0.68
C LYS A 64 -10.81 -2.30 0.66
N LEU A 65 -10.35 -2.69 1.86
CA LEU A 65 -9.44 -3.81 2.07
C LEU A 65 -10.07 -5.16 1.67
N THR A 66 -9.46 -5.86 0.70
CA THR A 66 -9.92 -7.16 0.15
C THR A 66 -8.94 -8.32 0.33
N CYS A 67 -7.71 -8.03 0.76
CA CYS A 67 -6.70 -9.01 1.15
C CYS A 67 -5.74 -8.35 2.16
N LEU A 68 -5.21 -9.15 3.09
CA LEU A 68 -4.08 -8.78 3.94
C LEU A 68 -2.86 -9.50 3.34
N THR A 69 -1.82 -8.76 2.97
CA THR A 69 -0.59 -9.35 2.45
C THR A 69 0.38 -9.69 3.57
N SER A 70 1.34 -10.58 3.31
CA SER A 70 2.37 -10.97 4.26
C SER A 70 3.21 -9.77 4.74
N LEU A 71 3.56 -8.84 3.83
CA LEU A 71 4.20 -7.56 4.18
C LEU A 71 3.28 -6.66 5.04
N PHE A 72 1.98 -6.56 4.73
CA PHE A 72 1.09 -5.73 5.54
C PHE A 72 0.86 -6.32 6.95
N ALA A 73 0.77 -7.65 7.06
CA ALA A 73 0.76 -8.34 8.36
C ALA A 73 2.04 -8.06 9.17
N MET A 74 3.23 -8.16 8.55
CA MET A 74 4.50 -7.81 9.18
C MET A 74 4.55 -6.33 9.64
N SER A 75 3.98 -5.41 8.88
CA SER A 75 3.89 -3.99 9.23
C SER A 75 2.97 -3.75 10.44
N LEU A 76 1.84 -4.45 10.51
CA LEU A 76 0.94 -4.42 11.67
C LEU A 76 1.56 -5.06 12.92
N GLU A 77 2.25 -6.20 12.77
CA GLU A 77 2.98 -6.85 13.86
C GLU A 77 4.11 -5.97 14.40
N SER A 78 4.88 -5.33 13.51
CA SER A 78 5.94 -4.39 13.89
C SER A 78 5.36 -3.25 14.73
N ALA A 79 4.29 -2.61 14.25
CA ALA A 79 3.61 -1.53 14.98
C ALA A 79 2.97 -1.99 16.30
N TYR A 80 2.41 -3.20 16.37
CA TYR A 80 1.86 -3.76 17.61
C TYR A 80 2.93 -4.00 18.67
N ASN A 81 4.13 -4.44 18.25
CA ASN A 81 5.28 -4.65 19.13
C ASN A 81 6.07 -3.36 19.43
N GLY A 82 5.51 -2.17 19.16
CA GLY A 82 6.13 -0.87 19.46
C GLY A 82 7.16 -0.37 18.42
N GLY A 83 7.28 -1.06 17.28
CA GLY A 83 8.07 -0.62 16.13
C GLY A 83 7.33 0.31 15.18
N GLY A 84 7.95 0.59 14.02
CA GLY A 84 7.33 1.35 12.93
C GLY A 84 6.47 0.49 12.01
N ARG A 85 5.63 1.13 11.18
CA ARG A 85 4.97 0.46 10.03
C ARG A 85 5.86 0.38 8.79
N ASP A 86 6.87 1.24 8.68
CA ASP A 86 7.93 1.07 7.69
C ASP A 86 8.70 -0.22 8.00
N ILE A 87 8.68 -1.15 7.05
CA ILE A 87 9.36 -2.44 7.13
C ILE A 87 10.32 -2.65 5.97
N LEU A 88 10.23 -1.86 4.89
CA LEU A 88 11.21 -1.86 3.81
C LEU A 88 12.49 -1.13 4.24
N GLY A 89 12.36 -0.12 5.09
CA GLY A 89 13.46 0.65 5.67
C GLY A 89 14.23 1.48 4.65
N THR A 90 15.26 2.18 5.14
CA THR A 90 16.06 3.16 4.38
C THR A 90 17.05 2.54 3.37
N THR A 91 17.05 1.21 3.17
CA THR A 91 18.05 0.54 2.31
C THR A 91 17.45 -0.54 1.41
N VAL A 92 18.12 -0.82 0.28
CA VAL A 92 17.82 -1.97 -0.59
C VAL A 92 17.97 -3.29 0.17
N HIS A 93 18.93 -3.39 1.09
CA HIS A 93 19.16 -4.60 1.88
C HIS A 93 17.98 -4.88 2.82
N SER A 94 17.52 -3.89 3.59
CA SER A 94 16.35 -4.03 4.47
C SER A 94 15.09 -4.38 3.67
N ALA A 95 14.89 -3.77 2.49
CA ALA A 95 13.77 -4.10 1.61
C ALA A 95 13.84 -5.57 1.12
N LYS A 96 15.00 -6.02 0.63
CA LYS A 96 15.21 -7.43 0.26
C LYS A 96 14.96 -8.38 1.44
N THR A 97 15.46 -8.07 2.63
CA THR A 97 15.25 -8.89 3.84
C THR A 97 13.77 -8.96 4.25
N ALA A 98 13.03 -7.85 4.16
CA ALA A 98 11.61 -7.82 4.49
C ALA A 98 10.76 -8.65 3.51
N VAL A 99 11.02 -8.51 2.21
CA VAL A 99 10.32 -9.28 1.16
C VAL A 99 10.68 -10.76 1.22
N GLN A 100 11.94 -11.11 1.53
CA GLN A 100 12.34 -12.50 1.70
C GLN A 100 11.66 -13.17 2.91
N LYS A 101 11.45 -12.43 4.01
CA LYS A 101 10.64 -12.89 5.16
C LYS A 101 9.15 -13.00 4.83
N ALA A 102 8.63 -12.12 3.97
CA ALA A 102 7.25 -12.21 3.50
C ALA A 102 7.03 -13.44 2.59
N LEU A 103 7.99 -13.77 1.72
CA LEU A 103 7.99 -15.00 0.92
C LEU A 103 8.09 -16.27 1.77
N ASP A 104 8.93 -16.27 2.81
CA ASP A 104 9.07 -17.38 3.76
C ASP A 104 7.75 -17.66 4.50
N ARG A 105 7.12 -16.60 5.04
CA ARG A 105 5.78 -16.67 5.68
C ARG A 105 4.67 -17.14 4.74
N LEU A 106 4.72 -16.74 3.47
CA LEU A 106 3.75 -17.12 2.44
C LEU A 106 3.94 -18.57 1.95
N GLY A 107 5.17 -19.09 2.02
CA GLY A 107 5.50 -20.50 1.76
C GLY A 107 5.11 -21.01 0.37
N ILE A 108 4.31 -22.08 0.37
CA ILE A 108 3.73 -22.67 -0.84
C ILE A 108 2.30 -22.11 -1.01
N PRO A 109 2.04 -21.27 -2.02
CA PRO A 109 0.75 -20.60 -2.15
C PRO A 109 -0.34 -21.58 -2.62
N GLN A 110 -1.42 -21.64 -1.86
CA GLN A 110 -2.58 -22.50 -2.07
C GLN A 110 -3.53 -21.87 -3.11
N ASP A 111 -3.88 -20.59 -2.93
CA ASP A 111 -4.90 -19.91 -3.73
C ASP A 111 -4.34 -19.00 -4.86
N SER A 112 -5.24 -18.36 -5.61
CA SER A 112 -4.86 -17.48 -6.74
C SER A 112 -4.44 -16.06 -6.33
N LYS A 113 -4.73 -15.61 -5.11
CA LYS A 113 -4.22 -14.36 -4.54
C LYS A 113 -2.80 -14.56 -4.06
N GLU A 114 -2.55 -15.60 -3.27
CA GLU A 114 -1.24 -15.97 -2.72
C GLU A 114 -0.21 -16.21 -3.84
N LYS A 115 -0.60 -16.87 -4.94
CA LYS A 115 0.25 -17.04 -6.14
C LYS A 115 0.65 -15.70 -6.77
N LYS A 116 -0.23 -14.69 -6.71
CA LYS A 116 0.00 -13.38 -7.32
C LYS A 116 0.66 -12.38 -6.37
N GLU A 117 0.52 -12.59 -5.05
CA GLU A 117 1.37 -11.96 -4.02
C GLU A 117 2.81 -12.46 -4.12
N LYS A 118 3.01 -13.79 -4.23
CA LYS A 118 4.31 -14.41 -4.47
C LYS A 118 4.97 -13.87 -5.74
N PHE A 119 4.24 -13.85 -6.85
CA PHE A 119 4.75 -13.32 -8.12
C PHE A 119 5.16 -11.84 -8.02
N PHE A 120 4.45 -11.02 -7.24
CA PHE A 120 4.86 -9.64 -6.96
C PHE A 120 6.15 -9.56 -6.13
N TYR A 121 6.27 -10.35 -5.06
CA TYR A 121 7.49 -10.38 -4.24
C TYR A 121 8.72 -10.87 -5.03
N GLU A 122 8.56 -11.89 -5.87
CA GLU A 122 9.62 -12.38 -6.77
C GLU A 122 9.99 -11.34 -7.84
N SER A 123 9.01 -10.60 -8.37
CA SER A 123 9.25 -9.54 -9.36
C SER A 123 9.88 -8.29 -8.74
N PHE A 124 9.49 -7.94 -7.52
CA PHE A 124 10.08 -6.85 -6.75
C PHE A 124 11.54 -7.14 -6.40
N LEU A 125 11.86 -8.35 -5.91
CA LEU A 125 13.25 -8.78 -5.67
C LEU A 125 14.09 -8.76 -6.95
N ARG A 126 13.51 -9.14 -8.10
CA ARG A 126 14.17 -9.09 -9.42
C ARG A 126 14.49 -7.65 -9.86
N TYR A 127 13.68 -6.66 -9.51
CA TYR A 127 13.92 -5.25 -9.84
C TYR A 127 14.83 -4.52 -8.84
N LEU A 128 15.21 -5.14 -7.73
CA LEU A 128 16.17 -4.63 -6.74
C LEU A 128 17.62 -5.13 -7.01
N ASN A 129 17.92 -5.67 -8.19
CA ASN A 129 19.14 -6.44 -8.46
C ASN A 129 19.71 -6.19 -9.87
#